data_AF-A0A6J2MG36-F1
#
_entry.id   AF-A0A6J2MG36-F1
#
_cell.length_a   1.000
_cell.length_b   1.000
_cell.length_c   1.000
_cell.angle_alpha   90.00
_cell.angle_beta   90.00
_cell.angle_gamma   90.00
#
_symmetry.space_group_name_H-M   'P 1'
#
loop_
_entity.id
_entity.type
_entity.pdbx_description
1 polymer ?
#
loop_
_entity_poly.entity_id
_entity_poly.type
_entity_poly.pdbx_seq_one_letter_code
_entity_poly.pdbx_strand_id
1 'polypeptide(L)'
;MRKQVMEQGSVNHKEAVTIPKGCILAFRVRQLMVKGKDEWEIPHVYNDNMQTFPPGDKPEEEKFIFIQAADTGEVHEDFRTLKEEIQRETQEVEKLSRVGQSSLLTSLSKLLGKKKELEDLELTLEGALDKGHEVALEALPKDVLLSKEVMGAVLYFLGALTELSEAQQKLLLKSMEKKILPVQLKLVESIMEQNFLLDKEGVFPLQPNLLSSLGEEELTFTEALVGLSGLEVQRSGPQYTWDPDTLPHLCALYAGLSFLQLLTKAS
;
A
#
# COMPACT_ATOMS: atom_id res chain seq x y z
N MET A 1 -38.64 41.62 13.03
CA MET A 1 -38.96 40.26 13.55
C MET A 1 -38.05 39.27 12.82
N ARG A 2 -37.23 38.56 13.58
CA ARG A 2 -36.37 37.47 13.10
C ARG A 2 -37.22 36.25 12.80
N LYS A 3 -36.93 35.53 11.71
CA LYS A 3 -37.11 34.08 11.66
C LYS A 3 -35.79 33.47 11.23
N GLN A 4 -35.09 32.94 12.23
CA GLN A 4 -34.10 31.88 12.07
C GLN A 4 -34.79 30.67 11.45
N VAL A 5 -34.13 30.04 10.48
CA VAL A 5 -34.27 28.60 10.26
C VAL A 5 -32.88 28.02 10.49
N MET A 6 -32.72 27.39 11.64
CA MET A 6 -31.69 26.37 11.87
C MET A 6 -32.28 25.05 11.42
N GLU A 7 -31.56 24.28 10.62
CA GLU A 7 -31.64 22.82 10.68
C GLU A 7 -30.22 22.27 10.59
N GLN A 8 -29.76 21.74 11.72
CA GLN A 8 -28.62 20.83 11.85
C GLN A 8 -29.02 19.46 11.31
N GLY A 9 -28.05 18.70 10.80
CA GLY A 9 -28.26 17.28 10.52
C GLY A 9 -26.99 16.58 10.08
N SER A 10 -26.03 16.42 11.00
CA SER A 10 -24.88 15.52 10.87
C SER A 10 -25.33 14.15 10.38
N VAL A 11 -24.82 13.73 9.21
CA VAL A 11 -25.03 12.39 8.68
C VAL A 11 -24.09 11.45 9.40
N ASN A 12 -24.59 10.82 10.47
CA ASN A 12 -23.92 9.73 11.17
C ASN A 12 -24.05 8.45 10.33
N HIS A 13 -23.04 8.13 9.53
CA HIS A 13 -22.90 6.78 8.97
C HIS A 13 -22.41 5.83 10.06
N LYS A 14 -23.32 5.29 10.87
CA LYS A 14 -23.02 4.12 11.70
C LYS A 14 -23.13 2.88 10.82
N GLU A 15 -22.01 2.48 10.22
CA GLU A 15 -21.90 1.14 9.66
C GLU A 15 -21.96 0.13 10.81
N ALA A 16 -23.07 -0.59 10.90
CA ALA A 16 -23.29 -1.60 11.92
C ALA A 16 -23.14 -2.98 11.25
N VAL A 17 -22.13 -3.74 11.68
CA VAL A 17 -21.90 -5.12 11.23
C VAL A 17 -22.47 -6.09 12.27
N THR A 18 -23.30 -7.05 11.83
CA THR A 18 -23.83 -8.11 12.70
C THR A 18 -22.86 -9.28 12.72
N ILE A 19 -22.27 -9.57 13.88
CA ILE A 19 -21.36 -10.71 14.08
C ILE A 19 -22.17 -11.92 14.55
N PRO A 20 -22.36 -12.97 13.72
CA PRO A 20 -23.12 -14.15 14.11
C PRO A 20 -22.36 -15.02 15.11
N LYS A 21 -23.10 -15.84 15.87
CA LYS A 21 -22.50 -16.85 16.75
C LYS A 21 -21.66 -17.84 15.94
N GLY A 22 -20.40 -18.01 16.31
CA GLY A 22 -19.44 -18.86 15.58
C GLY A 22 -18.61 -18.13 14.53
N CYS A 23 -18.75 -16.80 14.38
CA CYS A 23 -17.86 -16.00 13.54
C CYS A 23 -16.43 -16.04 14.09
N ILE A 24 -15.47 -16.40 13.23
CA ILE A 24 -14.04 -16.36 13.55
C ILE A 24 -13.60 -14.89 13.46
N LEU A 25 -13.18 -14.32 14.59
CA LEU A 25 -12.72 -12.93 14.66
C LEU A 25 -11.21 -12.80 14.49
N ALA A 26 -10.48 -13.85 14.85
CA ALA A 26 -9.03 -13.94 14.72
C ALA A 26 -8.63 -15.39 14.53
N PHE A 27 -7.54 -15.62 13.81
CA PHE A 27 -6.93 -16.92 13.63
C PHE A 27 -5.42 -16.78 13.71
N ARG A 28 -4.74 -17.88 14.03
CA ARG A 28 -3.29 -17.99 13.93
C ARG A 28 -2.97 -19.08 12.92
N VAL A 29 -2.17 -18.74 11.91
CA VAL A 29 -1.71 -19.70 10.90
C VAL A 29 -0.39 -20.33 11.33
N ARG A 30 -0.12 -21.53 10.78
CA ARG A 30 1.18 -22.17 10.79
C ARG A 30 1.43 -22.73 9.40
N GLN A 31 2.63 -22.51 8.88
CA GLN A 31 3.00 -23.00 7.55
C GLN A 31 3.12 -24.53 7.56
N LEU A 32 2.56 -25.17 6.54
CA LEU A 32 2.78 -26.58 6.24
C LEU A 32 4.03 -26.70 5.39
N MET A 33 4.91 -27.64 5.70
CA MET A 33 6.10 -27.97 4.93
C MET A 33 5.92 -29.37 4.34
N VAL A 34 5.96 -29.51 3.02
CA VAL A 34 5.88 -30.79 2.30
C VAL A 34 7.28 -31.12 1.80
N LYS A 35 7.99 -32.02 2.47
CA LYS A 35 9.39 -32.38 2.18
C LYS A 35 9.54 -33.46 1.10
N GLY A 36 8.45 -34.16 0.77
CA GLY A 36 8.47 -35.25 -0.20
C GLY A 36 7.10 -35.86 -0.40
N LYS A 37 7.06 -37.03 -1.06
CA LYS A 37 5.81 -37.66 -1.52
C LYS A 37 4.80 -37.97 -0.40
N ASP A 38 5.30 -38.21 0.82
CA ASP A 38 4.49 -38.50 2.01
C ASP A 38 5.09 -37.89 3.30
N GLU A 39 6.08 -37.00 3.17
CA GLU A 39 6.74 -36.35 4.30
C GLU A 39 6.27 -34.92 4.42
N TRP A 40 5.63 -34.60 5.54
CA TRP A 40 5.19 -33.25 5.85
C TRP A 40 5.34 -32.94 7.33
N GLU A 41 5.52 -31.67 7.65
CA GLU A 41 5.52 -31.18 9.02
C GLU A 41 4.84 -29.82 9.10
N ILE A 42 4.35 -29.48 10.29
CA ILE A 42 3.89 -28.13 10.62
C ILE A 42 4.85 -27.63 11.69
N PRO A 43 5.87 -26.83 11.35
CA PRO A 43 6.83 -26.31 12.33
C PRO A 43 6.13 -25.52 13.44
N HIS A 44 6.64 -25.62 14.68
CA HIS A 44 6.11 -24.86 15.81
C HIS A 44 6.53 -23.39 15.80
N VAL A 45 7.63 -23.10 15.11
CA VAL A 45 8.16 -21.76 14.90
C VAL A 45 8.10 -21.50 13.39
N TYR A 46 7.43 -20.43 13.01
CA TYR A 46 7.39 -19.95 11.63
C TYR A 46 8.71 -19.25 11.29
N ASN A 47 9.11 -19.32 10.03
CA ASN A 47 10.26 -18.57 9.51
C ASN A 47 9.94 -18.17 8.08
N ASP A 48 10.10 -16.89 7.74
CA ASP A 48 9.71 -16.31 6.44
C ASP A 48 10.49 -16.91 5.25
N ASN A 49 11.61 -17.59 5.53
CA ASN A 49 12.38 -18.33 4.54
C ASN A 49 11.84 -19.75 4.29
N MET A 50 10.84 -20.20 5.04
CA MET A 50 10.20 -21.50 4.86
C MET A 50 9.33 -21.47 3.61
N GLN A 51 9.46 -22.50 2.79
CA GLN A 51 8.62 -22.70 1.62
C GLN A 51 7.82 -23.98 1.78
N THR A 52 6.52 -23.91 1.48
CA THR A 52 5.60 -25.04 1.63
C THR A 52 6.06 -26.25 0.83
N PHE A 53 6.72 -26.03 -0.31
CA PHE A 53 7.34 -27.05 -1.14
C PHE A 53 8.83 -26.74 -1.30
N PRO A 54 9.72 -27.74 -1.34
CA PRO A 54 11.13 -27.52 -1.59
C PRO A 54 11.32 -26.92 -3.00
N PRO A 55 12.29 -26.01 -3.19
CA PRO A 55 12.67 -25.55 -4.51
C PRO A 55 13.13 -26.77 -5.32
N GLY A 56 12.48 -27.03 -6.46
CA GLY A 56 12.89 -28.13 -7.34
C GLY A 56 14.33 -27.94 -7.86
N ASP A 57 14.96 -29.01 -8.34
CA ASP A 57 16.32 -29.03 -8.92
C ASP A 57 16.46 -28.21 -10.23
N LYS A 58 16.18 -26.91 -10.18
CA LYS A 58 16.43 -25.95 -11.25
C LYS A 58 17.21 -24.76 -10.69
N PRO A 59 18.10 -24.16 -11.50
CA PRO A 59 19.07 -23.21 -11.00
C PRO A 59 18.36 -21.95 -10.51
N GLU A 60 18.56 -21.68 -9.21
CA GLU A 60 18.42 -20.39 -8.52
C GLU A 60 17.38 -19.45 -9.14
N GLU A 61 16.09 -19.80 -9.01
CA GLU A 61 15.03 -18.80 -9.11
C GLU A 61 15.04 -17.99 -7.80
N GLU A 62 15.38 -16.71 -7.93
CA GLU A 62 15.37 -15.74 -6.84
C GLU A 62 14.01 -15.75 -6.13
N LYS A 63 14.06 -15.88 -4.81
CA LYS A 63 12.91 -15.99 -3.92
C LYS A 63 12.07 -14.72 -4.02
N PHE A 64 10.89 -14.80 -4.64
CA PHE A 64 9.83 -13.83 -4.45
C PHE A 64 9.31 -13.99 -3.02
N ILE A 65 9.55 -12.98 -2.17
CA ILE A 65 8.96 -12.92 -0.84
C ILE A 65 7.54 -12.38 -1.03
N PHE A 66 6.56 -13.28 -1.19
CA PHE A 66 5.17 -12.95 -0.88
C PHE A 66 5.08 -12.86 0.65
N ILE A 67 5.08 -11.65 1.20
CA ILE A 67 4.91 -11.48 2.65
C ILE A 67 3.41 -11.62 2.98
N GLN A 68 3.01 -12.83 3.40
CA GLN A 68 2.14 -12.90 4.57
C GLN A 68 3.04 -12.66 5.78
N ALA A 69 2.69 -11.65 6.58
CA ALA A 69 3.33 -11.19 7.83
C ALA A 69 4.53 -12.02 8.31
N ALA A 70 5.71 -11.41 8.19
CA ALA A 70 6.96 -11.96 8.66
C ALA A 70 7.04 -12.01 10.19
N ASP A 71 7.68 -13.06 10.72
CA ASP A 71 8.30 -13.04 12.05
C ASP A 71 9.52 -13.97 12.01
N THR A 72 10.66 -13.41 11.63
CA THR A 72 11.98 -14.01 11.87
C THR A 72 12.87 -13.12 12.72
N GLY A 73 12.99 -13.50 13.99
CA GLY A 73 14.18 -13.31 14.82
C GLY A 73 14.78 -11.92 14.86
N GLU A 74 14.24 -11.06 15.73
CA GLU A 74 14.90 -9.84 16.25
C GLU A 74 15.58 -8.91 15.21
N VAL A 75 15.18 -8.97 13.94
CA VAL A 75 15.22 -7.80 13.07
C VAL A 75 13.94 -7.08 13.40
N HIS A 76 14.01 -6.08 14.28
CA HIS A 76 12.91 -5.13 14.43
C HIS A 76 12.53 -4.68 13.02
N GLU A 77 11.33 -5.04 12.54
CA GLU A 77 10.70 -4.41 11.39
C GLU A 77 10.53 -2.95 11.76
N ASP A 78 11.56 -2.15 11.49
CA ASP A 78 11.54 -0.72 11.64
C ASP A 78 11.21 -0.10 10.29
N PHE A 79 10.97 1.22 10.29
CA PHE A 79 10.65 1.92 9.06
C PHE A 79 11.76 1.84 8.00
N ARG A 80 13.01 1.54 8.40
CA ARG A 80 14.13 1.40 7.46
C ARG A 80 13.95 0.16 6.59
N THR A 81 13.54 -0.96 7.18
CA THR A 81 13.26 -2.19 6.42
C THR A 81 12.19 -1.95 5.35
N LEU A 82 11.08 -1.30 5.71
CA LEU A 82 10.03 -0.92 4.76
C LEU A 82 10.55 0.00 3.65
N LYS A 83 11.38 0.99 4.01
CA LYS A 83 11.97 1.94 3.05
C LYS A 83 12.93 1.25 2.08
N GLU A 84 13.75 0.33 2.57
CA GLU A 84 14.65 -0.49 1.73
C GLU A 84 13.87 -1.43 0.82
N GLU A 85 12.77 -2.01 1.30
CA GLU A 85 11.86 -2.83 0.50
C GLU A 85 11.22 -2.05 -0.65
N ILE A 86 10.54 -0.95 -0.33
CA ILE A 86 9.94 -0.09 -1.35
C ILE A 86 11.00 0.42 -2.32
N GLN A 87 12.21 0.73 -1.84
CA GLN A 87 13.31 1.14 -2.70
C GLN A 87 13.69 0.04 -3.71
N ARG A 88 13.81 -1.23 -3.31
CA ARG A 88 14.08 -2.35 -4.24
C ARG A 88 13.00 -2.46 -5.31
N GLU A 89 11.74 -2.42 -4.92
CA GLU A 89 10.63 -2.52 -5.87
C GLU A 89 10.56 -1.32 -6.82
N THR A 90 10.84 -0.09 -6.32
CA THR A 90 10.95 1.07 -7.20
C THR A 90 12.09 0.96 -8.21
N GLN A 91 13.23 0.37 -7.82
CA GLN A 91 14.37 0.15 -8.74
C GLN A 91 14.02 -0.80 -9.87
N GLU A 92 13.21 -1.84 -9.60
CA GLU A 92 12.71 -2.74 -10.63
C GLU A 92 11.77 -2.01 -11.60
N VAL A 93 10.82 -1.23 -11.07
CA VAL A 93 9.92 -0.41 -11.92
C VAL A 93 10.71 0.63 -12.73
N GLU A 94 11.78 1.20 -12.19
CA GLU A 94 12.66 2.16 -12.90
C GLU A 94 13.34 1.56 -14.14
N LYS A 95 13.50 0.23 -14.22
CA LYS A 95 14.04 -0.45 -15.41
C LYS A 95 13.12 -0.32 -16.62
N LEU A 96 11.83 0.00 -16.41
CA LEU A 96 10.91 0.32 -17.50
C LEU A 96 11.40 1.55 -18.27
N SER A 97 11.23 1.53 -19.59
CA SER A 97 11.45 2.72 -20.42
C SER A 97 10.51 3.85 -19.98
N ARG A 98 10.87 5.11 -20.28
CA ARG A 98 10.00 6.26 -19.97
C ARG A 98 8.60 6.10 -20.57
N VAL A 99 8.50 5.58 -21.80
CA VAL A 99 7.22 5.28 -22.46
C VAL A 99 6.45 4.21 -21.68
N GLY A 100 7.14 3.17 -21.20
CA GLY A 100 6.55 2.15 -20.33
C GLY A 100 6.00 2.74 -19.02
N GLN A 101 6.79 3.56 -18.33
CA GLN A 101 6.38 4.22 -17.09
C GLN A 101 5.17 5.16 -17.31
N SER A 102 5.18 5.97 -18.39
CA SER A 102 4.04 6.84 -18.73
C SER A 102 2.79 6.05 -19.12
N SER A 103 2.93 4.93 -19.83
CA SER A 103 1.81 4.07 -20.20
C SER A 103 1.20 3.38 -18.98
N LEU A 104 2.05 2.85 -18.09
CA LEU A 104 1.64 2.30 -16.79
C LEU A 104 0.90 3.34 -15.96
N LEU A 105 1.45 4.56 -15.85
CA LEU A 105 0.79 5.67 -15.15
C LEU A 105 -0.58 6.00 -15.75
N THR A 106 -0.68 6.02 -17.08
CA THR A 106 -1.93 6.33 -17.81
C THR A 106 -3.00 5.28 -17.51
N SER A 107 -2.62 4.01 -17.47
CA SER A 107 -3.54 2.93 -17.15
C SER A 107 -3.96 2.94 -15.69
N LEU A 108 -3.02 3.11 -14.76
CA LEU A 108 -3.32 3.27 -13.35
C LEU A 108 -4.26 4.45 -13.10
N SER A 109 -4.05 5.58 -13.77
CA SER A 109 -4.92 6.75 -13.67
C SER A 109 -6.37 6.45 -14.10
N LYS A 110 -6.60 5.48 -14.99
CA LYS A 110 -7.95 5.05 -15.40
C LYS A 110 -8.58 4.05 -14.43
N LEU A 111 -7.77 3.32 -13.67
CA LEU A 111 -8.20 2.26 -12.75
C LEU A 111 -8.35 2.76 -11.31
N LEU A 112 -7.57 3.75 -10.88
CA LEU A 112 -7.66 4.34 -9.55
C LEU A 112 -9.08 4.87 -9.30
N GLY A 113 -9.70 4.40 -8.21
CA GLY A 113 -11.08 4.71 -7.87
C GLY A 113 -12.10 3.74 -8.47
N LYS A 114 -11.65 2.67 -9.12
CA LYS A 114 -12.46 1.54 -9.58
C LYS A 114 -11.96 0.24 -8.96
N LYS A 115 -12.22 0.07 -7.66
CA LYS A 115 -11.60 -0.97 -6.82
C LYS A 115 -11.60 -2.37 -7.45
N LYS A 116 -12.74 -2.82 -7.98
CA LYS A 116 -12.86 -4.14 -8.64
C LYS A 116 -11.98 -4.29 -9.88
N GLU A 117 -11.90 -3.27 -10.74
CA GLU A 117 -11.06 -3.33 -11.94
C GLU A 117 -9.56 -3.38 -11.57
N LEU A 118 -9.18 -2.76 -10.44
CA LEU A 118 -7.81 -2.79 -9.92
C LEU A 118 -7.48 -4.17 -9.30
N GLU A 119 -8.39 -4.74 -8.51
CA GLU A 119 -8.27 -6.09 -7.94
C GLU A 119 -8.22 -7.17 -9.05
N ASP A 120 -9.04 -7.05 -10.09
CA ASP A 120 -9.01 -7.96 -11.25
C ASP A 120 -7.66 -7.89 -11.98
N LEU A 121 -7.05 -6.71 -12.06
CA LEU A 121 -5.72 -6.52 -12.65
C LEU A 121 -4.64 -7.17 -11.77
N GLU A 122 -4.68 -6.95 -10.46
CA GLU A 122 -3.77 -7.58 -9.48
C GLU A 122 -3.79 -9.10 -9.62
N LEU A 123 -4.98 -9.72 -9.59
CA LEU A 123 -5.16 -11.16 -9.72
C LEU A 123 -4.67 -11.69 -11.07
N THR A 124 -4.88 -10.94 -12.15
CA THR A 124 -4.41 -11.34 -13.48
C THR A 124 -2.88 -11.31 -13.57
N LEU A 125 -2.25 -10.33 -12.93
CA LEU A 125 -0.80 -10.18 -12.90
C LEU A 125 -0.15 -11.28 -12.04
N GLU A 126 -0.71 -11.56 -10.87
CA GLU A 126 -0.33 -12.68 -9.99
C GLU A 126 -0.42 -14.02 -10.74
N GLY A 127 -1.57 -14.30 -11.35
CA GLY A 127 -1.79 -15.55 -12.07
C GLY A 127 -0.91 -15.73 -13.31
N ALA A 128 -0.28 -14.67 -13.81
CA ALA A 128 0.68 -14.74 -14.90
C ALA A 128 2.12 -14.92 -14.45
N LEU A 129 2.52 -14.23 -13.36
CA LEU A 129 3.79 -14.45 -12.68
C LEU A 129 3.94 -15.92 -12.29
N ASP A 130 2.90 -16.50 -11.69
CA ASP A 130 2.88 -17.91 -11.28
C ASP A 130 3.07 -18.89 -12.45
N LYS A 131 2.54 -18.53 -13.63
CA LYS A 131 2.61 -19.39 -14.83
C LYS A 131 3.85 -19.12 -15.67
N GLY A 132 4.66 -18.10 -15.33
CA GLY A 132 5.80 -17.66 -16.12
C GLY A 132 5.40 -17.19 -17.53
N HIS A 133 4.18 -16.70 -17.71
CA HIS A 133 3.68 -16.25 -19.01
C HIS A 133 3.92 -14.75 -19.20
N GLU A 134 4.37 -14.35 -20.39
CA GLU A 134 4.38 -12.95 -20.80
C GLU A 134 2.94 -12.43 -20.90
N VAL A 135 2.62 -11.37 -20.15
CA VAL A 135 1.28 -10.75 -20.23
C VAL A 135 1.32 -9.47 -21.03
N ALA A 136 0.59 -9.48 -22.14
CA ALA A 136 0.12 -8.26 -22.78
C ALA A 136 -1.16 -7.82 -22.07
N LEU A 137 -1.06 -7.22 -20.89
CA LEU A 137 -2.23 -6.59 -20.27
C LEU A 137 -2.60 -5.36 -21.08
N GLU A 138 -3.88 -5.23 -21.46
CA GLU A 138 -4.43 -4.02 -22.09
C GLU A 138 -4.16 -2.76 -21.23
N ALA A 139 -4.02 -2.95 -19.92
CA ALA A 139 -3.69 -1.95 -18.90
C ALA A 139 -2.18 -1.80 -18.64
N LEU A 140 -1.32 -2.67 -19.17
CA LEU A 140 0.13 -2.49 -19.09
C LEU A 140 0.67 -2.02 -20.45
N PRO A 141 1.90 -1.50 -20.51
CA PRO A 141 2.45 -1.00 -21.76
C PRO A 141 2.54 -2.14 -22.77
N LYS A 142 1.70 -2.11 -23.83
CA LYS A 142 1.68 -3.13 -24.90
C LYS A 142 3.03 -3.26 -25.63
N ASP A 143 3.90 -2.28 -25.43
CA ASP A 143 5.16 -2.08 -26.15
C ASP A 143 6.37 -2.59 -25.33
N VAL A 144 6.16 -3.07 -24.11
CA VAL A 144 7.24 -3.47 -23.19
C VAL A 144 6.98 -4.89 -22.70
N LEU A 145 7.83 -5.84 -23.14
CA LEU A 145 7.95 -7.13 -22.46
C LEU A 145 8.39 -6.86 -21.02
N LEU A 146 7.47 -7.07 -20.07
CA LEU A 146 7.78 -6.95 -18.65
C LEU A 146 8.57 -8.17 -18.23
N SER A 147 9.78 -7.97 -17.72
CA SER A 147 10.50 -9.06 -17.07
C SER A 147 9.75 -9.51 -15.82
N LYS A 148 10.04 -10.72 -15.33
CA LYS A 148 9.39 -11.29 -14.14
C LYS A 148 9.57 -10.37 -12.92
N GLU A 149 10.74 -9.73 -12.80
CA GLU A 149 11.11 -8.84 -11.71
C GLU A 149 10.28 -7.55 -11.76
N VAL A 150 10.17 -6.92 -12.93
CA VAL A 150 9.34 -5.71 -13.12
C VAL A 150 7.87 -6.03 -12.85
N MET A 151 7.40 -7.19 -13.31
CA MET A 151 6.02 -7.63 -13.11
C MET A 151 5.73 -7.87 -11.63
N GLY A 152 6.66 -8.49 -10.89
CA GLY A 152 6.58 -8.65 -9.44
C GLY A 152 6.54 -7.33 -8.70
N ALA A 153 7.40 -6.37 -9.08
CA ALA A 153 7.40 -5.05 -8.46
C ALA A 153 6.12 -4.26 -8.73
N VAL A 154 5.57 -4.35 -9.94
CA VAL A 154 4.26 -3.76 -10.24
C VAL A 154 3.16 -4.44 -9.42
N LEU A 155 3.20 -5.77 -9.26
CA LEU A 155 2.25 -6.50 -8.43
C LEU A 155 2.31 -6.05 -6.96
N TYR A 156 3.51 -5.89 -6.40
CA TYR A 156 3.71 -5.39 -5.05
C TYR A 156 2.98 -4.05 -4.83
N PHE A 157 3.16 -3.09 -5.74
CA PHE A 157 2.49 -1.80 -5.63
C PHE A 157 0.99 -1.85 -5.93
N LEU A 158 0.53 -2.76 -6.79
CA LEU A 158 -0.90 -2.98 -6.99
C LEU A 158 -1.56 -3.47 -5.70
N GLY A 159 -0.96 -4.42 -4.99
CA GLY A 159 -1.42 -4.87 -3.67
C GLY A 159 -1.52 -3.70 -2.67
N ALA A 160 -0.49 -2.85 -2.61
CA ALA A 160 -0.53 -1.66 -1.77
C ALA A 160 -1.67 -0.69 -2.15
N LEU A 161 -1.98 -0.54 -3.44
CA LEU A 161 -3.08 0.31 -3.91
C LEU A 161 -4.47 -0.31 -3.68
N THR A 162 -4.61 -1.64 -3.73
CA THR A 162 -5.89 -2.34 -3.49
C THR A 162 -6.26 -2.41 -2.00
N GLU A 163 -5.27 -2.39 -1.11
CA GLU A 163 -5.47 -2.17 0.34
C GLU A 163 -6.11 -0.81 0.64
N LEU A 164 -5.84 0.22 -0.18
CA LEU A 164 -6.46 1.53 0.00
C LEU A 164 -7.96 1.51 -0.35
N SER A 165 -8.72 2.38 0.32
CA SER A 165 -10.14 2.57 0.01
C SER A 165 -10.34 3.23 -1.36
N GLU A 166 -11.52 3.02 -1.98
CA GLU A 166 -11.86 3.66 -3.26
C GLU A 166 -11.81 5.21 -3.16
N ALA A 167 -12.16 5.75 -2.00
CA ALA A 167 -12.05 7.19 -1.73
C ALA A 167 -10.59 7.66 -1.74
N GLN A 168 -9.66 6.91 -1.12
CA GLN A 168 -8.23 7.22 -1.15
C GLN A 168 -7.66 7.13 -2.57
N GLN A 169 -8.02 6.09 -3.33
CA GLN A 169 -7.56 5.97 -4.72
C GLN A 169 -8.01 7.17 -5.58
N LYS A 170 -9.24 7.67 -5.38
CA LYS A 170 -9.71 8.90 -6.05
C LYS A 170 -8.96 10.16 -5.58
N LEU A 171 -8.58 10.22 -4.30
CA LEU A 171 -7.77 11.32 -3.77
C LEU A 171 -6.33 11.27 -4.31
N LEU A 172 -5.75 10.09 -4.52
CA LEU A 172 -4.45 9.93 -5.17
C LEU A 172 -4.46 10.47 -6.60
N LEU A 173 -5.52 10.20 -7.37
CA LEU A 173 -5.69 10.75 -8.71
C LEU A 173 -5.69 12.29 -8.70
N LYS A 174 -6.47 12.90 -7.79
CA LYS A 174 -6.48 14.37 -7.61
C LYS A 174 -5.11 14.90 -7.17
N SER A 175 -4.40 14.15 -6.34
CA SER A 175 -3.09 14.53 -5.83
C SER A 175 -2.02 14.52 -6.94
N MET A 176 -2.15 13.60 -7.90
CA MET A 176 -1.35 13.59 -9.14
C MET A 176 -1.63 14.83 -10.00
N GLU A 177 -2.90 15.15 -10.24
CA GLU A 177 -3.32 16.32 -11.03
C GLU A 177 -2.79 17.63 -10.42
N LYS A 178 -2.86 17.74 -9.08
CA LYS A 178 -2.39 18.90 -8.31
C LYS A 178 -0.87 18.90 -8.07
N LYS A 179 -0.17 17.83 -8.44
CA LYS A 179 1.29 17.65 -8.25
C LYS A 179 1.73 17.78 -6.79
N ILE A 180 0.92 17.27 -5.86
CA ILE A 180 1.16 17.33 -4.41
C ILE A 180 1.65 16.01 -3.80
N LEU A 181 1.76 14.94 -4.60
CA LEU A 181 2.33 13.66 -4.17
C LEU A 181 3.67 13.80 -3.43
N PRO A 182 4.64 14.66 -3.83
CA PRO A 182 5.91 14.76 -3.10
C PRO A 182 5.72 15.26 -1.66
N VAL A 183 4.76 16.15 -1.45
CA VAL A 183 4.46 16.73 -0.14
C VAL A 183 3.78 15.67 0.75
N GLN A 184 2.81 14.94 0.19
CA GLN A 184 2.10 13.86 0.88
C GLN A 184 3.04 12.71 1.24
N LEU A 185 3.91 12.29 0.31
CA LEU A 185 4.90 11.26 0.55
C LEU A 185 5.83 11.65 1.70
N LYS A 186 6.36 12.89 1.68
CA LYS A 186 7.25 13.40 2.72
C LYS A 186 6.54 13.50 4.08
N LEU A 187 5.26 13.87 4.10
CA LEU A 187 4.46 13.92 5.32
C LEU A 187 4.36 12.54 5.96
N VAL A 188 3.92 11.54 5.19
CA VAL A 188 3.77 10.16 5.65
C VAL A 188 5.12 9.60 6.11
N GLU A 189 6.16 9.78 5.30
CA GLU A 189 7.53 9.37 5.63
C GLU A 189 8.02 9.97 6.95
N SER A 190 7.88 11.28 7.14
CA SER A 190 8.37 11.98 8.34
C SER A 190 7.66 11.53 9.62
N ILE A 191 6.38 11.17 9.52
CA ILE A 191 5.58 10.67 10.64
C ILE A 191 5.95 9.21 10.93
N MET A 192 6.04 8.37 9.90
CA MET A 192 6.45 6.98 10.07
C MET A 192 7.86 6.89 10.67
N GLU A 193 8.82 7.70 10.22
CA GLU A 193 10.18 7.74 10.80
C GLU A 193 10.19 8.02 12.32
N GLN A 194 9.20 8.76 12.83
CA GLN A 194 9.12 9.14 14.24
C GLN A 194 8.33 8.14 15.10
N ASN A 195 7.36 7.44 14.50
CA ASN A 195 6.34 6.72 15.25
C ASN A 195 6.25 5.22 14.98
N PHE A 196 6.96 4.69 13.96
CA PHE A 196 6.81 3.30 13.48
C PHE A 196 6.88 2.23 14.58
N LEU A 197 7.75 2.42 15.58
CA LEU A 197 7.99 1.46 16.67
C LEU A 197 7.16 1.76 17.93
N LEU A 198 6.32 2.79 17.91
CA LEU A 198 5.47 3.13 19.05
C LEU A 198 4.26 2.20 19.09
N ASP A 199 4.12 1.49 20.21
CA ASP A 199 3.05 0.54 20.51
C ASP A 199 1.80 1.21 21.11
N LYS A 200 1.80 2.54 21.22
CA LYS A 200 0.75 3.31 21.88
C LYS A 200 0.30 4.48 21.04
N GLU A 201 -1.00 4.73 21.10
CA GLU A 201 -1.61 5.95 20.59
C GLU A 201 -1.00 7.20 21.23
N GLY A 202 -0.96 8.29 20.45
CA GLY A 202 -0.47 9.57 20.96
C GLY A 202 -0.75 10.73 20.04
N VAL A 203 -0.79 11.93 20.62
CA VAL A 203 -0.89 13.19 19.87
C VAL A 203 0.49 13.83 19.81
N PHE A 204 0.94 14.13 18.60
CA PHE A 204 2.29 14.63 18.34
C PHE A 204 2.24 15.96 17.59
N PRO A 205 3.22 16.85 17.83
CA PRO A 205 3.33 18.08 17.05
C PRO A 205 3.72 17.76 15.60
N LEU A 206 2.99 18.34 14.66
CA LEU A 206 3.33 18.29 13.24
C LEU A 206 4.22 19.47 12.87
N GLN A 207 5.33 19.19 12.19
CA GLN A 207 6.24 20.22 11.70
C GLN A 207 5.50 21.13 10.68
N PRO A 208 5.37 22.46 10.93
CA PRO A 208 4.55 23.33 10.08
C PRO A 208 5.02 23.43 8.62
N ASN A 209 6.31 23.20 8.38
CA ASN A 209 6.93 23.25 7.06
C ASN A 209 6.51 22.09 6.13
N LEU A 210 5.97 21.00 6.68
CA LEU A 210 5.52 19.86 5.88
C LEU A 210 4.27 20.20 5.05
N LEU A 211 3.45 21.12 5.54
CA LEU A 211 2.18 21.49 4.92
C LEU A 211 2.16 22.92 4.36
N SER A 212 3.20 23.72 4.65
CA SER A 212 3.21 25.16 4.33
C SER A 212 3.18 25.49 2.83
N SER A 213 3.50 24.53 1.96
CA SER A 213 3.47 24.71 0.50
C SER A 213 2.10 24.45 -0.12
N LEU A 214 1.14 23.90 0.63
CA LEU A 214 -0.18 23.51 0.13
C LEU A 214 -1.18 24.66 0.29
N GLY A 215 -2.04 24.85 -0.70
CA GLY A 215 -3.22 25.71 -0.58
C GLY A 215 -4.34 25.03 0.20
N GLU A 216 -5.44 25.74 0.45
CA GLU A 216 -6.58 25.23 1.23
C GLU A 216 -7.20 23.95 0.64
N GLU A 217 -7.31 23.89 -0.68
CA GLU A 217 -7.87 22.73 -1.39
C GLU A 217 -6.91 21.53 -1.29
N GLU A 218 -5.61 21.75 -1.54
CA GLU A 218 -4.59 20.71 -1.47
C GLU A 218 -4.39 20.18 -0.03
N LEU A 219 -4.55 21.03 0.98
CA LEU A 219 -4.57 20.64 2.39
C LEU A 219 -5.75 19.72 2.68
N THR A 220 -6.95 20.11 2.24
CA THR A 220 -8.16 19.30 2.40
C THR A 220 -8.00 17.91 1.78
N PHE A 221 -7.38 17.82 0.59
CA PHE A 221 -7.10 16.52 -0.04
C PHE A 221 -6.08 15.70 0.75
N THR A 222 -5.02 16.33 1.23
CA THR A 222 -3.97 15.67 2.00
C THR A 222 -4.49 15.13 3.32
N GLU A 223 -5.26 15.94 4.06
CA GLU A 223 -5.92 15.55 5.32
C GLU A 223 -6.88 14.38 5.11
N ALA A 224 -7.72 14.44 4.07
CA ALA A 224 -8.63 13.34 3.75
C ALA A 224 -7.87 12.06 3.36
N LEU A 225 -6.78 12.17 2.59
CA LEU A 225 -6.01 11.02 2.13
C LEU A 225 -5.36 10.26 3.29
N VAL A 226 -4.66 10.99 4.17
CA VAL A 226 -3.94 10.39 5.30
C VAL A 226 -4.90 9.99 6.43
N GLY A 227 -5.99 10.74 6.63
CA GLY A 227 -7.02 10.41 7.62
C GLY A 227 -7.76 9.11 7.30
N LEU A 228 -7.95 8.78 6.02
CA LEU A 228 -8.49 7.48 5.61
C LEU A 228 -7.52 6.31 5.84
N SER A 229 -6.23 6.58 6.10
CA SER A 229 -5.26 5.61 6.60
C SER A 229 -5.08 5.69 8.12
N GLY A 230 -5.97 6.38 8.84
CA GLY A 230 -5.94 6.46 10.30
C GLY A 230 -5.10 7.59 10.89
N LEU A 231 -4.45 8.40 10.05
CA LEU A 231 -3.63 9.53 10.50
C LEU A 231 -4.45 10.82 10.53
N GLU A 232 -5.03 11.16 11.67
CA GLU A 232 -5.80 12.40 11.83
C GLU A 232 -4.86 13.61 11.97
N VAL A 233 -4.94 14.55 11.03
CA VAL A 233 -4.13 15.78 11.04
C VAL A 233 -4.99 16.99 11.42
N GLN A 234 -4.55 17.75 12.43
CA GLN A 234 -5.22 18.97 12.89
C GLN A 234 -4.44 20.22 12.45
N ARG A 235 -5.15 21.21 11.88
CA ARG A 235 -4.55 22.44 11.32
C ARG A 235 -4.28 23.53 12.36
N SER A 236 -5.10 23.60 13.41
CA SER A 236 -5.01 24.63 14.45
C SER A 236 -4.00 24.22 15.52
N GLY A 237 -2.75 24.68 15.37
CA GLY A 237 -1.63 24.12 16.13
C GLY A 237 -1.28 22.77 15.51
N PRO A 238 -0.44 22.75 14.46
CA PRO A 238 -0.30 21.57 13.60
C PRO A 238 0.09 20.36 14.45
N GLN A 239 -0.79 19.36 14.48
CA GLN A 239 -0.68 18.15 15.28
C GLN A 239 -1.22 16.96 14.48
N TYR A 240 -0.79 15.76 14.82
CA TYR A 240 -1.37 14.52 14.31
C TYR A 240 -1.60 13.52 15.44
N THR A 241 -2.62 12.67 15.26
CA THR A 241 -2.88 11.52 16.13
C THR A 241 -2.26 10.28 15.49
N TRP A 242 -1.35 9.63 16.21
CA TRP A 242 -0.80 8.33 15.85
C TRP A 242 -1.64 7.23 16.47
N ASP A 243 -1.97 6.22 15.66
CA ASP A 243 -2.60 4.98 16.09
C ASP A 243 -1.81 3.79 15.50
N PRO A 244 -1.14 2.96 16.34
CA PRO A 244 -0.40 1.79 15.89
C PRO A 244 -1.25 0.79 15.10
N ASP A 245 -2.56 0.69 15.39
CA ASP A 245 -3.45 -0.26 14.71
C ASP A 245 -3.69 0.11 13.24
N THR A 246 -3.39 1.36 12.88
CA THR A 246 -3.52 1.89 11.51
C THR A 246 -2.23 1.76 10.70
N LEU A 247 -1.14 1.29 11.32
CA LEU A 247 0.17 1.15 10.69
C LEU A 247 0.13 0.40 9.34
N PRO A 248 -0.57 -0.74 9.18
CA PRO A 248 -0.64 -1.43 7.89
C PRO A 248 -1.20 -0.54 6.77
N HIS A 249 -2.22 0.26 7.07
CA HIS A 249 -2.85 1.19 6.12
C HIS A 249 -1.93 2.36 5.76
N LEU A 250 -1.06 2.79 6.69
CA LEU A 250 -0.03 3.79 6.44
C LEU A 250 1.12 3.24 5.61
N CYS A 251 1.54 1.99 5.84
CA CYS A 251 2.52 1.31 4.99
C CYS A 251 2.03 1.19 3.55
N ALA A 252 0.78 0.76 3.36
CA ALA A 252 0.14 0.69 2.04
C ALA A 252 0.09 2.07 1.36
N LEU A 253 -0.29 3.12 2.12
CA LEU A 253 -0.31 4.48 1.60
C LEU A 253 1.10 4.97 1.21
N TYR A 254 2.11 4.70 2.03
CA TYR A 254 3.51 5.07 1.75
C TYR A 254 4.04 4.37 0.49
N ALA A 255 3.78 3.08 0.33
CA ALA A 255 4.13 2.32 -0.88
C ALA A 255 3.40 2.86 -2.11
N GLY A 256 2.09 3.09 -2.03
CA GLY A 256 1.28 3.65 -3.13
C GLY A 256 1.74 5.06 -3.55
N LEU A 257 2.03 5.94 -2.57
CA LEU A 257 2.58 7.28 -2.83
C LEU A 257 3.96 7.21 -3.50
N SER A 258 4.83 6.31 -3.03
CA SER A 258 6.17 6.11 -3.59
C SER A 258 6.11 5.69 -5.05
N PHE A 259 5.23 4.74 -5.38
CA PHE A 259 5.03 4.26 -6.73
C PHE A 259 4.48 5.33 -7.68
N LEU A 260 3.42 6.04 -7.27
CA LEU A 260 2.84 7.10 -8.10
C LEU A 260 3.81 8.28 -8.24
N GLN A 261 4.58 8.59 -7.19
CA GLN A 261 5.62 9.62 -7.25
C GLN A 261 6.76 9.24 -8.21
N LEU A 262 7.13 7.96 -8.27
CA LEU A 262 8.09 7.46 -9.24
C LEU A 262 7.58 7.67 -10.67
N LEU A 263 6.38 7.17 -10.97
CA LEU A 263 5.84 7.20 -12.32
C LEU A 263 5.55 8.62 -12.81
N THR A 264 5.17 9.54 -11.91
CA THR A 264 4.94 10.95 -12.26
C THR A 264 6.22 11.74 -12.52
N LYS A 265 7.38 11.34 -12.00
CA LYS A 265 8.68 11.96 -12.33
C LYS A 265 9.11 11.67 -13.77
N ALA A 266 8.64 10.57 -14.34
CA ALA A 266 9.01 10.14 -15.69
C ALA A 266 8.10 10.69 -16.79
N SER A 267 6.98 11.34 -16.41
CA SER A 267 6.00 11.95 -17.29
C SER A 267 6.29 13.40 -17.66
#